data_AF-A0A7S3IC92-F1
#
_entry.id   AF-A0A7S3IC92-F1
#
_cell.length_a   1.000
_cell.length_b   1.000
_cell.length_c   1.000
_cell.angle_alpha   90.00
_cell.angle_beta   90.00
_cell.angle_gamma   90.00
#
_symmetry.space_group_name_H-M   'P 1'
#
loop_
_entity.id
_entity.type
_entity.pdbx_description
1 polymer ?
#
loop_
_entity_poly.entity_id
_entity_poly.type
_entity_poly.pdbx_seq_one_letter_code
_entity_poly.pdbx_strand_id
1 'polypeptide(L)'
;EPISIESIKPFKNNSFNEGHWSEEEHFLFLDALKIYGKDWQRIEQHVGTRDVKNIRAHAQKYLVKLVKMLEGGTLLTGLSLDEAQYFYGILKKKTHRSVKARLQKEAEQHQKLKEAQPLFIIQ
;
A
#
# COMPACT_ATOMS: atom_id res chain seq x y z
N GLU A 1 -29.28 -22.92 -20.70
CA GLU A 1 -28.76 -21.93 -19.73
C GLU A 1 -27.24 -22.05 -19.72
N PRO A 2 -26.45 -21.00 -20.06
CA PRO A 2 -25.00 -21.06 -19.97
C PRO A 2 -24.54 -20.85 -18.52
N ILE A 3 -23.61 -21.68 -18.08
CA ILE A 3 -23.06 -21.72 -16.72
C ILE A 3 -22.25 -20.43 -16.49
N SER A 4 -22.61 -19.64 -15.48
CA SER A 4 -21.89 -18.44 -15.06
C SER A 4 -20.48 -18.80 -14.57
N ILE A 5 -19.46 -18.47 -15.36
CA ILE A 5 -18.05 -18.60 -15.00
C ILE A 5 -17.68 -17.43 -14.07
N GLU A 6 -18.25 -17.37 -12.88
CA GLU A 6 -17.77 -16.46 -11.84
C GLU A 6 -16.66 -17.13 -11.02
N SER A 7 -15.45 -16.62 -11.18
CA SER A 7 -14.39 -16.61 -10.16
C SER A 7 -13.71 -17.94 -9.80
N ILE A 8 -13.20 -18.68 -10.79
CA ILE A 8 -12.04 -19.55 -10.52
C ILE A 8 -10.80 -18.64 -10.40
N LYS A 9 -10.52 -18.16 -9.19
CA LYS A 9 -9.15 -17.72 -8.88
C LYS A 9 -8.28 -18.97 -8.97
N PRO A 10 -7.23 -19.01 -9.80
CA PRO A 10 -6.33 -20.16 -9.77
C PRO A 10 -5.77 -20.25 -8.35
N PHE A 11 -6.03 -21.37 -7.68
CA PHE A 11 -5.31 -21.71 -6.45
C PHE A 11 -3.84 -21.78 -6.83
N LYS A 12 -3.08 -20.72 -6.49
CA LYS A 12 -1.62 -20.70 -6.64
C LYS A 12 -1.08 -21.71 -5.64
N ASN A 13 -0.82 -22.92 -6.14
CA ASN A 13 -0.08 -23.96 -5.43
C ASN A 13 1.41 -23.59 -5.42
N ASN A 14 1.79 -22.48 -4.79
CA ASN A 14 3.19 -22.11 -4.59
C ASN A 14 3.41 -21.91 -3.10
N SER A 15 4.28 -22.71 -2.49
CA SER A 15 4.85 -22.35 -1.19
C SER A 15 5.59 -21.03 -1.38
N PHE A 16 5.04 -19.93 -0.85
CA PHE A 16 5.72 -18.66 -0.88
C PHE A 16 6.93 -18.70 0.06
N ASN A 17 8.00 -18.03 -0.33
CA ASN A 17 9.18 -17.92 0.52
C ASN A 17 8.87 -17.03 1.73
N GLU A 18 9.16 -17.55 2.94
CA GLU A 18 8.98 -16.83 4.21
C GLU A 18 10.30 -16.33 4.83
N GLY A 19 11.45 -16.69 4.22
CA GLY A 19 12.79 -16.34 4.70
C GLY A 19 13.30 -14.95 4.32
N HIS A 20 14.60 -14.73 4.46
CA HIS A 20 15.28 -13.48 4.09
C HIS A 20 15.03 -13.10 2.63
N TRP A 21 14.81 -11.82 2.36
CA TRP A 21 14.70 -11.29 1.00
C TRP A 21 16.07 -11.34 0.32
N SER A 22 16.15 -12.03 -0.82
CA SER A 22 17.36 -11.98 -1.64
C SER A 22 17.48 -10.62 -2.33
N GLU A 23 18.68 -10.31 -2.83
CA GLU A 23 18.90 -9.08 -3.59
C GLU A 23 18.04 -9.08 -4.87
N GLU A 24 17.97 -10.21 -5.58
CA GLU A 24 17.18 -10.39 -6.79
C GLU A 24 15.68 -10.15 -6.54
N GLU A 25 15.14 -10.72 -5.46
CA GLU A 25 13.74 -10.49 -5.08
C GLU A 25 13.50 -9.02 -4.73
N HIS A 26 14.47 -8.36 -4.10
CA HIS A 26 14.37 -6.94 -3.82
C HIS A 26 14.40 -6.09 -5.09
N PHE A 27 15.27 -6.42 -6.06
CA PHE A 27 15.31 -5.74 -7.36
C PHE A 27 13.99 -5.89 -8.11
N LEU A 28 13.43 -7.10 -8.16
CA LEU A 28 12.12 -7.36 -8.76
C LEU A 28 11.00 -6.59 -8.07
N PHE A 29 11.06 -6.50 -6.73
CA PHE A 29 10.12 -5.67 -5.97
C PHE A 29 10.22 -4.19 -6.36
N LEU A 30 11.43 -3.63 -6.47
CA LEU A 30 11.63 -2.23 -6.86
C LEU A 30 11.17 -1.97 -8.29
N ASP A 31 11.47 -2.87 -9.23
CA ASP A 31 11.02 -2.79 -10.61
C ASP A 31 9.49 -2.81 -10.70
N ALA A 32 8.85 -3.77 -10.04
CA ALA A 32 7.40 -3.85 -9.95
C ALA A 32 6.78 -2.60 -9.29
N LEU A 33 7.44 -2.03 -8.28
CA LEU A 33 7.01 -0.81 -7.61
C LEU A 33 7.07 0.42 -8.54
N LYS A 34 8.06 0.47 -9.45
CA LYS A 34 8.14 1.50 -10.51
C LYS A 34 7.00 1.37 -11.51
N ILE A 35 6.70 0.14 -11.95
CA ILE A 35 5.71 -0.12 -13.01
C ILE A 35 4.26 -0.02 -12.48
N TYR A 36 3.98 -0.65 -11.34
CA TYR A 36 2.61 -0.85 -10.84
C TYR A 36 2.24 0.04 -9.65
N GLY A 37 3.20 0.79 -9.08
CA GLY A 37 2.96 1.57 -7.87
C GLY A 37 2.56 0.67 -6.70
N LYS A 38 1.44 0.97 -6.02
CA LYS A 38 0.98 0.19 -4.84
C LYS A 38 0.01 -0.95 -5.16
N ASP A 39 -0.01 -1.44 -6.40
CA ASP A 39 -0.79 -2.63 -6.73
C ASP A 39 -0.07 -3.90 -6.27
N TRP A 40 -0.30 -4.25 -5.00
CA TRP A 40 0.39 -5.37 -4.36
C TRP A 40 0.13 -6.73 -5.00
N GLN A 41 -1.02 -6.91 -5.67
CA GLN A 41 -1.32 -8.17 -6.35
C GLN A 41 -0.50 -8.31 -7.63
N ARG A 42 -0.36 -7.22 -8.40
CA ARG A 42 0.53 -7.21 -9.56
C ARG A 42 1.99 -7.32 -9.18
N ILE A 43 2.40 -6.69 -8.07
CA ILE A 43 3.76 -6.85 -7.53
C ILE A 43 4.02 -8.31 -7.12
N GLU A 44 3.06 -8.98 -6.48
CA GLU A 44 3.18 -10.40 -6.11
C GLU A 44 3.34 -11.29 -7.34
N GLN A 45 2.59 -11.02 -8.40
CA GLN A 45 2.74 -11.74 -9.66
C GLN A 45 4.10 -11.48 -10.34
N HIS A 46 4.62 -10.26 -10.26
CA HIS A 46 5.91 -9.89 -10.84
C HIS A 46 7.10 -10.49 -10.08
N VAL A 47 7.03 -10.52 -8.75
CA VAL A 47 8.07 -11.13 -7.91
C VAL A 47 7.98 -12.66 -7.95
N GLY A 48 6.78 -13.22 -7.99
CA GLY A 48 6.51 -14.65 -8.16
C GLY A 48 6.82 -15.55 -6.96
N THR A 49 7.75 -15.16 -6.09
CA THR A 49 8.25 -15.96 -4.96
C THR A 49 7.69 -15.57 -3.59
N ARG A 50 7.00 -14.42 -3.48
CA ARG A 50 6.58 -13.83 -2.20
C ARG A 50 5.08 -13.53 -2.18
N ASP A 51 4.42 -13.87 -1.07
CA ASP A 51 3.02 -13.54 -0.85
C ASP A 51 2.81 -12.02 -0.71
N VAL A 52 1.60 -11.56 -1.02
CA VAL A 52 1.14 -10.17 -0.87
C VAL A 52 1.37 -9.65 0.55
N LYS A 53 1.17 -10.49 1.58
CA LYS A 53 1.43 -10.11 2.97
C LYS A 53 2.92 -9.80 3.20
N ASN A 54 3.80 -10.67 2.70
CA ASN A 54 5.26 -10.50 2.79
C ASN A 54 5.72 -9.25 2.04
N ILE A 55 5.18 -9.00 0.83
CA ILE A 55 5.47 -7.80 0.04
C ILE A 55 5.10 -6.52 0.79
N ARG A 56 3.92 -6.48 1.43
CA ARG A 56 3.49 -5.31 2.22
C ARG A 56 4.41 -5.07 3.43
N ALA A 57 4.76 -6.13 4.15
CA ALA A 57 5.67 -6.03 5.28
C ALA A 57 7.07 -5.54 4.83
N HIS A 58 7.55 -6.02 3.68
CA HIS A 58 8.79 -5.56 3.08
C HIS A 58 8.71 -4.08 2.67
N ALA A 59 7.63 -3.67 2.01
CA ALA A 59 7.40 -2.27 1.63
C ALA A 59 7.37 -1.34 2.86
N GLN A 60 6.79 -1.77 3.98
CA GLN A 60 6.80 -1.01 5.22
C GLN A 60 8.22 -0.86 5.78
N LYS A 61 8.99 -1.95 5.86
CA LYS A 61 10.39 -1.90 6.31
C LYS A 61 11.24 -1.02 5.40
N TYR A 62 11.04 -1.14 4.09
CA TYR A 62 11.72 -0.34 3.08
C TYR A 62 11.38 1.15 3.24
N LEU A 63 10.11 1.51 3.49
CA LEU A 63 9.72 2.88 3.78
C LEU A 63 10.44 3.45 5.01
N VAL A 64 10.57 2.68 6.09
CA VAL A 64 11.32 3.12 7.29
C VAL A 64 12.79 3.36 6.95
N LYS A 65 13.41 2.52 6.13
CA LYS A 65 14.79 2.73 5.65
C LYS A 65 14.91 4.02 4.85
N LEU A 66 13.98 4.27 3.92
CA LEU A 66 13.95 5.50 3.12
C LEU A 66 13.82 6.75 3.98
N VAL A 67 12.91 6.75 4.97
CA VAL A 67 12.74 7.88 5.91
C VAL A 67 14.05 8.17 6.63
N LYS A 68 14.69 7.14 7.20
CA LYS A 68 15.97 7.31 7.92
C LYS A 68 17.09 7.82 7.01
N MET A 69 17.11 7.39 5.76
CA MET A 69 18.09 7.87 4.77
C MET A 69 17.89 9.35 4.45
N LEU A 70 16.64 9.77 4.24
CA LEU A 70 16.29 11.16 3.94
C LEU A 70 16.47 12.09 5.16
N GLU A 71 16.26 11.61 6.37
CA GLU A 71 16.36 12.40 7.61
C GLU A 71 17.77 12.40 8.22
N GLY A 72 18.58 11.36 8.02
CA GLY A 72 19.82 11.12 8.77
C GLY A 72 21.06 10.75 7.94
N GLY A 73 21.00 10.81 6.60
CA GLY A 73 22.17 10.72 5.72
C GLY A 73 22.98 9.41 5.76
N THR A 74 22.47 8.36 6.40
CA THR A 74 23.22 7.09 6.51
C THR A 74 23.01 6.22 5.27
N LEU A 75 24.05 6.08 4.44
CA LEU A 75 24.12 5.19 3.27
C LEU A 75 24.29 3.73 3.71
N LEU A 76 23.20 3.04 4.02
CA LEU A 76 23.21 1.58 4.24
C LEU A 76 22.69 0.79 3.03
N THR A 77 22.35 1.47 1.94
CA THR A 77 21.81 0.86 0.73
C THR A 77 22.40 1.58 -0.47
N GLY A 78 22.88 0.85 -1.48
CA GLY A 78 23.46 1.39 -2.72
C GLY A 78 22.47 2.13 -3.64
N LEU A 79 21.48 2.80 -3.08
CA LEU A 79 20.52 3.65 -3.79
C LEU A 79 21.02 5.09 -3.77
N SER A 80 20.83 5.80 -4.88
CA SER A 80 21.04 7.25 -4.91
C SER A 80 19.96 7.99 -4.11
N LEU A 81 20.25 9.23 -3.70
CA LEU A 81 19.28 10.08 -2.99
C LEU A 81 18.02 10.31 -3.84
N ASP A 82 18.18 10.51 -5.14
CA ASP A 82 17.08 10.75 -6.07
C ASP A 82 16.16 9.53 -6.18
N GLU A 83 16.73 8.32 -6.23
CA GLU A 83 15.96 7.09 -6.22
C GLU A 83 15.22 6.89 -4.90
N ALA A 84 15.89 7.18 -3.77
CA ALA A 84 15.27 7.09 -2.45
C ALA A 84 14.06 8.04 -2.34
N GLN A 85 14.20 9.28 -2.82
CA GLN A 85 13.12 10.27 -2.86
C GLN A 85 11.96 9.82 -3.75
N TYR A 86 12.27 9.25 -4.92
CA TYR A 86 11.28 8.72 -5.87
C TYR A 86 10.43 7.62 -5.24
N PHE A 87 11.07 6.58 -4.68
CA PHE A 87 10.35 5.48 -4.03
C PHE A 87 9.60 5.92 -2.78
N TYR A 88 10.17 6.86 -2.01
CA TYR A 88 9.48 7.46 -0.89
C TYR A 88 8.18 8.14 -1.33
N GLY A 89 8.22 8.88 -2.44
CA GLY A 89 7.06 9.51 -3.06
C GLY A 89 5.97 8.49 -3.44
N ILE A 90 6.34 7.36 -4.06
CA ILE A 90 5.40 6.29 -4.36
C ILE A 90 4.77 5.76 -3.07
N LEU A 91 5.58 5.44 -2.06
CA LEU A 91 5.14 4.79 -0.83
C LEU A 91 4.40 5.70 0.15
N LYS A 92 4.57 7.02 0.12
CA LYS A 92 3.86 7.97 1.00
C LYS A 92 2.58 8.57 0.42
N LYS A 93 2.33 8.47 -0.89
CA LYS A 93 1.05 8.90 -1.47
C LYS A 93 -0.12 8.24 -0.71
N LYS A 94 -0.92 9.05 -0.01
CA LYS A 94 -2.12 8.59 0.72
C LYS A 94 -3.10 8.04 -0.33
N THR A 95 -3.50 6.79 -0.15
CA THR A 95 -4.49 6.17 -1.04
C THR A 95 -5.82 6.92 -0.93
N HIS A 96 -6.51 7.12 -2.05
CA HIS A 96 -7.85 7.73 -2.13
C HIS A 96 -8.84 7.13 -1.10
N ARG A 97 -8.67 5.86 -0.74
CA ARG A 97 -9.42 5.15 0.30
C ARG A 97 -9.33 5.81 1.70
N SER A 98 -8.16 6.31 2.10
CA SER A 98 -7.99 6.98 3.40
C SER A 98 -8.59 8.38 3.41
N VAL A 99 -8.50 9.11 2.29
CA VAL A 99 -9.16 10.41 2.12
C VAL A 99 -10.68 10.25 2.17
N LYS A 100 -11.23 9.29 1.42
CA LYS A 100 -12.67 8.98 1.43
C LYS A 100 -13.17 8.61 2.82
N ALA A 101 -12.43 7.79 3.58
CA ALA A 101 -12.80 7.43 4.95
C ALA A 101 -12.82 8.64 5.90
N ARG A 102 -11.92 9.62 5.71
CA ARG A 102 -11.91 10.85 6.53
C ARG A 102 -13.07 11.78 6.19
N LEU A 103 -13.32 12.00 4.90
CA LEU A 103 -14.46 12.78 4.43
C LEU A 103 -15.79 12.19 4.89
N GLN A 104 -15.88 10.85 4.93
CA GLN A 104 -17.08 10.17 5.41
C GLN A 104 -17.29 10.35 6.92
N LYS A 105 -16.23 10.25 7.73
CA LYS A 105 -16.29 10.58 9.16
C LYS A 105 -16.68 12.04 9.42
N GLU A 106 -16.11 12.98 8.66
CA GLU A 106 -16.44 14.41 8.76
C GLU A 106 -17.91 14.67 8.39
N ALA A 107 -18.41 14.02 7.34
CA ALA A 107 -19.81 14.10 6.92
C ALA A 107 -20.77 13.50 7.97
N GLU A 108 -20.45 12.34 8.54
CA GLU A 108 -21.23 11.71 9.61
C GLU A 108 -21.27 12.58 10.88
N GLN A 109 -20.16 13.22 11.24
CA GLN A 109 -20.10 14.15 12.37
C GLN A 109 -20.95 15.40 12.11
N HIS A 110 -20.87 15.98 10.91
CA HIS A 110 -21.73 17.11 10.51
C HIS A 110 -23.21 16.73 10.51
N GLN A 111 -23.56 15.52 10.07
CA GLN A 111 -24.94 15.03 10.09
C GLN A 111 -25.45 14.87 11.54
N LYS A 112 -24.65 14.27 12.42
CA LYS A 112 -24.99 14.16 13.86
C LYS A 112 -25.19 15.51 14.53
N LEU A 113 -24.37 16.52 14.18
CA LEU A 113 -24.52 17.88 14.70
C LEU A 113 -25.83 18.55 14.25
N LYS A 114 -26.31 18.25 13.03
CA LYS A 114 -27.61 18.74 12.53
C LYS A 114 -28.80 18.06 13.22
N GLU A 115 -28.70 16.76 13.47
CA GLU A 115 -29.74 15.98 14.14
C GLU A 115 -29.80 16.25 15.66
N ALA A 116 -28.67 16.63 16.27
CA ALA A 116 -28.57 16.94 17.70
C ALA A 116 -29.04 18.36 18.09
N GLN A 117 -29.42 19.20 17.13
CA GLN A 117 -30.04 20.50 17.38
C GLN A 117 -31.57 20.32 17.36
N PRO A 118 -32.25 20.11 18.49
CA PRO A 118 -33.71 20.22 18.51
C PRO A 118 -34.06 21.66 18.14
N LEU A 119 -34.96 21.82 17.16
CA LEU A 119 -35.58 23.11 16.87
C LEU A 119 -36.14 23.66 18.18
N PHE A 120 -35.53 24.73 18.71
CA PHE A 120 -36.21 25.58 19.67
C PHE A 120 -37.43 26.15 18.95
N ILE A 121 -38.57 25.46 19.10
CA ILE A 121 -39.89 25.98 18.77
C ILE A 121 -40.10 27.13 19.76
N ILE A 122 -39.83 28.35 19.30
CA ILE A 122 -40.12 29.57 20.04
C ILE A 122 -41.64 29.71 20.02
N GLN A 123 -42.24 29.67 21.21
CA GLN A 123 -43.66 29.88 21.47
C GLN A 123 -43.92 31.36 21.78
#